data_AF-A0A4V0XFF6-F1
#
_entry.id   AF-A0A4V0XFF6-F1
#
_cell.length_a   1.000
_cell.length_b   1.000
_cell.length_c   1.000
_cell.angle_alpha   90.00
_cell.angle_beta   90.00
_cell.angle_gamma   90.00
#
_symmetry.space_group_name_H-M   'P 1'
#
loop_
_entity.id
_entity.type
_entity.pdbx_description
1 polymer ?
#
loop_
_entity_poly.entity_id
_entity_poly.type
_entity_poly.pdbx_seq_one_letter_code
_entity_poly.pdbx_strand_id
1 'polypeptide(L)'
;MLFLFSHAFAAPAFDLLKLRDPVPCAALGEATPVLRDELLLLTAPDILPSSVPMRAADCLAERFAEDPAVQAAFTAWTLDPARPGQVLLLLGRADTLPEPMALALVRGSLASPSARVSEKARSVAELSAAASIRALVTP
;
A
#
# COMPACT_ATOMS: atom_id res chain seq x y z
N MET A 1 -5.66 -35.75 8.74
CA MET A 1 -5.47 -35.36 7.33
C MET A 1 -4.93 -33.93 7.34
N LEU A 2 -3.61 -33.77 7.39
CA LEU A 2 -2.92 -32.48 7.42
C LEU A 2 -2.80 -31.97 5.99
N PHE A 3 -3.56 -30.95 5.62
CA PHE A 3 -3.34 -30.21 4.38
C PHE A 3 -2.16 -29.25 4.60
N LEU A 4 -0.95 -29.76 4.43
CA LEU A 4 0.22 -28.93 4.14
C LEU A 4 0.08 -28.41 2.71
N PHE A 5 -0.67 -27.33 2.54
CA PHE A 5 -0.59 -26.52 1.33
C PHE A 5 0.74 -25.76 1.35
N SER A 6 1.82 -26.47 1.01
CA SER A 6 3.05 -25.85 0.53
C SER A 6 2.75 -25.21 -0.82
N HIS A 7 2.10 -24.04 -0.81
CA HIS A 7 2.20 -23.12 -1.94
C HIS A 7 3.64 -22.60 -1.91
N ALA A 8 4.54 -23.32 -2.59
CA ALA A 8 5.76 -22.72 -3.07
C ALA A 8 5.32 -21.59 -4.02
N PHE A 9 5.07 -20.41 -3.45
CA PHE A 9 4.62 -19.24 -4.16
C PHE A 9 5.84 -18.71 -4.92
N ALA A 10 6.15 -19.34 -6.04
CA ALA A 10 7.03 -18.78 -7.04
C ALA A 10 6.24 -17.68 -7.76
N ALA A 11 5.88 -16.61 -7.05
CA ALA A 11 5.31 -15.44 -7.67
C ALA A 11 6.40 -14.83 -8.55
N PRO A 12 6.23 -14.77 -9.88
CA PRO A 12 7.19 -14.08 -10.74
C PRO A 12 7.43 -12.64 -10.26
N ALA A 13 6.40 -11.99 -9.67
CA ALA A 13 6.55 -10.69 -9.05
C ALA A 13 7.54 -10.67 -7.87
N PHE A 14 7.59 -11.71 -7.02
CA PHE A 14 8.50 -11.76 -5.88
C PHE A 14 9.97 -11.69 -6.30
N ASP A 15 10.34 -12.49 -7.30
CA ASP A 15 11.71 -12.56 -7.78
C ASP A 15 12.19 -11.24 -8.40
N LEU A 16 11.28 -10.49 -9.03
CA LEU A 16 11.58 -9.19 -9.61
C LEU A 16 11.61 -8.08 -8.55
N LEU A 17 10.71 -8.15 -7.56
CA LEU A 17 10.62 -7.17 -6.48
C LEU A 17 11.75 -7.30 -5.45
N LYS A 18 12.38 -8.47 -5.30
CA LYS A 18 13.49 -8.68 -4.36
C LYS A 18 14.85 -8.22 -4.91
N LEU A 19 14.96 -7.95 -6.22
CA LEU A 19 16.22 -7.51 -6.85
C LEU A 19 16.73 -6.22 -6.21
N ARG A 20 18.04 -6.02 -6.16
CA ARG A 20 18.61 -4.76 -5.63
C ARG A 20 18.04 -3.55 -6.37
N ASP A 21 18.03 -3.64 -7.69
CA ASP A 21 17.38 -2.71 -8.60
C ASP A 21 16.09 -3.38 -9.13
N PRO A 22 14.91 -3.04 -8.58
CA PRO A 22 13.66 -3.71 -8.94
C PRO A 22 13.22 -3.27 -10.34
N VAL A 23 12.58 -4.20 -11.04
CA VAL A 23 11.92 -3.88 -12.31
C VAL A 23 10.82 -2.82 -12.07
N PRO A 24 10.69 -1.79 -12.92
CA PRO A 24 9.62 -0.81 -12.81
C PRO A 24 8.24 -1.47 -12.81
N CYS A 25 7.30 -0.94 -12.03
CA CYS A 25 5.94 -1.52 -11.91
C CYS A 25 5.22 -1.63 -13.27
N ALA A 26 5.48 -0.71 -14.19
CA ALA A 26 5.02 -0.78 -15.58
C ALA A 26 5.42 -2.10 -16.29
N ALA A 27 6.63 -2.60 -16.05
CA ALA A 27 7.17 -3.81 -16.68
C ALA A 27 6.81 -5.10 -15.92
N LEU A 28 6.39 -5.02 -14.65
CA LEU A 28 5.86 -6.19 -13.92
C LEU A 28 4.55 -6.71 -14.53
N GLY A 29 3.75 -5.82 -15.14
CA GLY A 29 2.45 -6.14 -15.75
C GLY A 29 2.51 -7.13 -16.91
N GLU A 30 3.66 -7.23 -17.57
CA GLU A 30 3.85 -8.15 -18.69
C GLU A 30 4.16 -9.58 -18.22
N ALA A 31 4.47 -9.77 -16.93
CA ALA A 31 4.90 -11.06 -16.39
C ALA A 31 3.75 -11.98 -15.96
N THR A 32 2.57 -11.44 -15.62
CA THR A 32 1.46 -12.26 -15.10
C THR A 32 0.09 -11.57 -15.23
N PRO A 33 -0.97 -12.28 -15.67
CA PRO A 33 -2.33 -11.74 -15.74
C PRO A 33 -2.98 -11.58 -14.35
N VAL A 34 -2.40 -12.15 -13.30
CA VAL A 34 -2.89 -12.08 -11.91
C VAL A 34 -2.03 -11.16 -11.04
N LEU A 35 -1.31 -10.22 -11.67
CA LEU A 35 -0.33 -9.35 -10.99
C LEU A 35 -0.92 -8.65 -9.76
N ARG A 36 -2.14 -8.12 -9.85
CA ARG A 36 -2.80 -7.45 -8.71
C ARG A 36 -2.86 -8.36 -7.49
N ASP A 37 -3.33 -9.59 -7.66
CA ASP A 37 -3.52 -10.54 -6.55
C ASP A 37 -2.18 -11.00 -5.99
N GLU A 38 -1.20 -11.23 -6.85
CA GLU A 38 0.18 -11.50 -6.43
C GLU A 38 0.74 -10.35 -5.60
N LEU A 39 0.60 -9.10 -6.05
CA LEU A 39 1.08 -7.93 -5.33
C LEU A 39 0.37 -7.76 -3.98
N LEU A 40 -0.95 -7.98 -3.92
CA LEU A 40 -1.70 -7.94 -2.66
C LEU A 40 -1.16 -8.97 -1.66
N LEU A 41 -0.88 -10.20 -2.10
CA LEU A 41 -0.28 -11.23 -1.25
C LEU A 41 1.14 -10.83 -0.80
N LEU A 42 1.95 -10.28 -1.71
CA LEU A 42 3.32 -9.86 -1.42
C LEU A 42 3.41 -8.66 -0.48
N THR A 43 2.31 -7.97 -0.19
CA THR A 43 2.29 -6.91 0.82
C THR A 43 2.27 -7.43 2.25
N ALA A 44 2.15 -8.74 2.50
CA ALA A 44 2.09 -9.27 3.87
C ALA A 44 3.36 -8.89 4.68
N PRO A 45 3.21 -8.50 5.97
CA PRO A 45 4.28 -7.91 6.76
C PRO A 45 5.40 -8.91 7.13
N ASP A 46 5.13 -10.20 7.01
CA ASP A 46 6.06 -11.31 7.25
C ASP A 46 6.92 -11.68 6.03
N ILE A 47 6.66 -11.07 4.87
CA ILE A 47 7.45 -11.29 3.65
C ILE A 47 8.83 -10.63 3.78
N LEU A 48 9.87 -11.42 3.51
CA LEU A 48 11.26 -10.99 3.46
C LEU A 48 11.83 -11.09 2.04
N PRO A 49 12.73 -10.18 1.63
CA PRO A 49 13.19 -9.01 2.39
C PRO A 49 12.10 -7.93 2.50
N SER A 50 12.17 -7.08 3.52
CA SER A 50 11.15 -6.03 3.80
C SER A 50 10.98 -5.00 2.67
N SER A 51 11.90 -4.95 1.71
CA SER A 51 11.75 -4.16 0.49
C SER A 51 10.63 -4.69 -0.42
N VAL A 52 10.36 -5.99 -0.43
CA VAL A 52 9.31 -6.60 -1.27
C VAL A 52 7.92 -6.07 -0.90
N PRO A 53 7.44 -6.16 0.35
CA PRO A 53 6.10 -5.69 0.70
C PRO A 53 5.93 -4.17 0.50
N MET A 54 7.00 -3.39 0.62
CA MET A 54 6.99 -1.95 0.33
C MET A 54 6.84 -1.68 -1.16
N ARG A 55 7.64 -2.34 -2.01
CA ARG A 55 7.59 -2.18 -3.47
C ARG A 55 6.30 -2.73 -4.07
N ALA A 56 5.75 -3.80 -3.49
CA ALA A 56 4.45 -4.31 -3.88
C ALA A 56 3.33 -3.30 -3.60
N ALA A 57 3.32 -2.70 -2.39
CA ALA A 57 2.38 -1.63 -2.05
C ALA A 57 2.50 -0.42 -2.98
N ASP A 58 3.73 -0.02 -3.31
CA ASP A 58 3.99 1.08 -4.23
C ASP A 58 3.45 0.80 -5.64
N CYS A 59 3.67 -0.42 -6.14
CA CYS A 59 3.17 -0.85 -7.45
C CYS A 59 1.63 -0.93 -7.49
N LEU A 60 1.00 -1.38 -6.41
CA LEU A 60 -0.46 -1.34 -6.26
C LEU A 60 -1.00 0.10 -6.31
N ALA A 61 -0.34 1.03 -5.63
CA ALA A 61 -0.70 2.45 -5.66
C ALA A 61 -0.51 3.08 -7.04
N GLU A 62 0.48 2.64 -7.82
CA GLU A 62 0.75 3.16 -9.16
C GLU A 62 -0.25 2.65 -10.21
N ARG A 63 -0.62 1.37 -10.16
CA ARG A 63 -1.35 0.71 -11.26
C ARG A 63 -2.77 0.27 -10.95
N PHE A 64 -3.09 0.10 -9.68
CA PHE A 64 -4.34 -0.50 -9.23
C PHE A 64 -5.05 0.35 -8.18
N ALA A 65 -4.75 1.65 -8.10
CA ALA A 65 -5.38 2.55 -7.13
C ALA A 65 -6.91 2.69 -7.31
N GLU A 66 -7.42 2.46 -8.52
CA GLU A 66 -8.86 2.43 -8.78
C GLU A 66 -9.52 1.07 -8.48
N ASP A 67 -8.76 0.01 -8.21
CA ASP A 67 -9.31 -1.31 -7.90
C ASP A 67 -9.92 -1.32 -6.48
N PRO A 68 -11.21 -1.69 -6.32
CA PRO A 68 -11.88 -1.68 -5.02
C PRO A 68 -11.23 -2.58 -3.95
N ALA A 69 -10.65 -3.71 -4.34
CA ALA A 69 -9.97 -4.61 -3.40
C ALA A 69 -8.68 -3.98 -2.87
N VAL A 70 -7.96 -3.25 -3.72
CA VAL A 70 -6.76 -2.50 -3.33
C VAL A 70 -7.11 -1.33 -2.41
N GLN A 71 -8.18 -0.58 -2.72
CA GLN A 71 -8.66 0.50 -1.86
C GLN A 71 -9.08 -0.01 -0.47
N ALA A 72 -9.79 -1.15 -0.42
CA ALA A 72 -10.17 -1.78 0.83
C ALA A 72 -8.95 -2.23 1.64
N ALA A 73 -7.96 -2.85 0.98
CA ALA A 73 -6.71 -3.26 1.62
C ALA A 73 -5.97 -2.07 2.24
N PHE A 74 -5.75 -1.00 1.48
CA PHE A 74 -5.00 0.17 1.97
C PHE A 74 -5.71 0.87 3.13
N THR A 75 -7.03 0.95 3.09
CA THR A 75 -7.83 1.49 4.20
C THR A 75 -7.69 0.61 5.44
N ALA A 76 -7.72 -0.72 5.30
CA ALA A 76 -7.53 -1.63 6.43
C ALA A 76 -6.13 -1.50 7.06
N TRP A 77 -5.10 -1.23 6.26
CA TRP A 77 -3.73 -1.10 6.76
C TRP A 77 -3.50 0.09 7.69
N THR A 78 -4.31 1.16 7.61
CA THR A 78 -4.10 2.37 8.43
C THR A 78 -4.18 2.12 9.93
N LEU A 79 -4.89 1.04 10.31
CA LEU A 79 -5.07 0.60 11.69
C LEU A 79 -4.17 -0.59 12.07
N ASP A 80 -3.43 -1.15 11.11
CA ASP A 80 -2.59 -2.33 11.34
C ASP A 80 -1.20 -1.92 11.89
N PRO A 81 -0.88 -2.27 13.16
CA PRO A 81 0.41 -1.92 13.76
C PRO A 81 1.60 -2.65 13.11
N ALA A 82 1.37 -3.70 12.32
CA ALA A 82 2.43 -4.40 11.58
C ALA A 82 2.82 -3.71 10.26
N ARG A 83 2.08 -2.67 9.84
CA ARG A 83 2.24 -2.05 8.51
C ARG A 83 2.55 -0.53 8.50
N PRO A 84 3.21 0.06 9.51
CA PRO A 84 3.41 1.51 9.53
C PRO A 84 4.23 1.99 8.33
N GLY A 85 5.20 1.21 7.85
CA GLY A 85 6.01 1.56 6.68
C GLY A 85 5.17 1.71 5.41
N GLN A 86 4.29 0.75 5.13
CA GLN A 86 3.43 0.77 3.95
C GLN A 86 2.44 1.94 4.01
N VAL A 87 1.83 2.18 5.17
CA VAL A 87 0.92 3.31 5.35
C VAL A 87 1.65 4.64 5.13
N LEU A 88 2.86 4.80 5.68
CA LEU A 88 3.68 6.00 5.47
C LEU A 88 4.05 6.21 4.00
N LEU A 89 4.34 5.13 3.26
CA LEU A 89 4.56 5.20 1.81
C LEU A 89 3.31 5.72 1.10
N LEU A 90 2.14 5.16 1.40
CA LEU A 90 0.89 5.57 0.77
C LEU A 90 0.50 7.01 1.09
N LEU A 91 0.71 7.44 2.34
CA LEU A 91 0.52 8.84 2.73
C LEU A 91 1.45 9.79 1.95
N GLY A 92 2.68 9.35 1.64
CA GLY A 92 3.59 10.08 0.76
C GLY A 92 3.11 10.21 -0.69
N ARG A 93 2.13 9.40 -1.10
CA ARG A 93 1.52 9.38 -2.44
C ARG A 93 0.10 9.96 -2.46
N ALA A 94 -0.42 10.49 -1.35
CA ALA A 94 -1.83 10.85 -1.21
C ALA A 94 -2.35 11.74 -2.34
N ASP A 95 -1.59 12.76 -2.77
CA ASP A 95 -2.01 13.67 -3.84
C ASP A 95 -1.97 13.04 -5.26
N THR A 96 -1.42 11.83 -5.41
CA THR A 96 -1.40 11.06 -6.67
C THR A 96 -2.42 9.92 -6.68
N LEU A 97 -3.05 9.63 -5.55
CA LEU A 97 -4.09 8.61 -5.45
C LEU A 97 -5.45 9.18 -5.88
N PRO A 98 -6.40 8.34 -6.32
CA PRO A 98 -7.79 8.75 -6.50
C PRO A 98 -8.32 9.40 -5.23
N GLU A 99 -8.95 10.57 -5.34
CA GLU A 99 -9.35 11.37 -4.19
C GLU A 99 -10.18 10.60 -3.13
N PRO A 100 -11.17 9.75 -3.49
CA PRO A 100 -11.92 8.96 -2.51
C PRO A 100 -11.02 8.05 -1.66
N MET A 101 -10.00 7.47 -2.30
CA MET A 101 -9.03 6.59 -1.66
C MET A 101 -8.05 7.37 -0.79
N ALA A 102 -7.52 8.50 -1.29
CA ALA A 102 -6.66 9.39 -0.52
C ALA A 102 -7.37 9.91 0.74
N LEU A 103 -8.64 10.31 0.61
CA LEU A 103 -9.45 10.76 1.73
C LEU A 103 -9.66 9.66 2.78
N ALA A 104 -9.99 8.45 2.35
CA ALA A 104 -10.16 7.30 3.25
C ALA A 104 -8.85 6.94 3.97
N LEU A 105 -7.74 6.91 3.23
CA LEU A 105 -6.40 6.64 3.75
C LEU A 105 -5.99 7.66 4.81
N VAL A 106 -6.11 8.96 4.52
CA VAL A 106 -5.72 10.02 5.45
C VAL A 106 -6.62 10.00 6.69
N ARG A 107 -7.94 9.86 6.51
CA ARG A 107 -8.89 9.75 7.63
C ARG A 107 -8.57 8.56 8.54
N GLY A 108 -8.36 7.38 7.97
CA GLY A 108 -8.00 6.18 8.73
C GLY A 108 -6.65 6.35 9.45
N SER A 109 -5.69 7.00 8.80
CA SER A 109 -4.35 7.21 9.36
C SER A 109 -4.30 8.25 10.48
N LEU A 110 -5.20 9.25 10.49
CA LEU A 110 -5.37 10.17 11.62
C LEU A 110 -5.81 9.45 12.91
N ALA A 111 -6.56 8.36 12.78
CA ALA A 111 -6.98 7.50 13.90
C ALA A 111 -6.01 6.34 14.18
N SER A 112 -4.85 6.30 13.50
CA SER A 112 -3.89 5.21 13.64
C SER A 112 -3.34 5.14 15.08
N PRO A 113 -3.16 3.93 15.65
CA PRO A 113 -2.47 3.77 16.93
C PRO A 113 -0.98 4.12 16.86
N SER A 114 -0.41 4.26 15.65
CA SER A 114 0.96 4.70 15.45
C SER A 114 1.04 6.23 15.41
N ALA A 115 1.68 6.84 16.42
CA ALA A 115 1.90 8.28 16.49
C ALA A 115 2.59 8.83 15.22
N ARG A 116 3.58 8.10 14.70
CA ARG A 116 4.28 8.48 13.46
C ARG A 116 3.35 8.52 12.24
N VAL A 117 2.41 7.58 12.14
CA VAL A 117 1.43 7.53 11.04
C VAL A 117 0.42 8.67 11.19
N SER A 118 -0.12 8.90 12.39
CA SER A 118 -1.11 9.95 12.62
C SER A 118 -0.53 11.36 12.46
N GLU A 119 0.71 11.60 12.91
CA GLU A 119 1.45 12.84 12.65
C GLU A 119 1.68 13.05 11.15
N LYS A 120 2.13 12.02 10.42
CA LYS A 120 2.31 12.12 8.97
C LYS A 120 0.98 12.39 8.26
N ALA A 121 -0.10 11.74 8.67
CA ALA A 121 -1.43 11.97 8.11
C ALA A 121 -1.92 13.40 8.33
N ARG A 122 -1.68 13.97 9.52
CA ARG A 122 -1.97 15.38 9.80
C ARG A 122 -1.18 16.31 8.88
N SER A 123 0.13 16.11 8.76
CA SER A 123 0.97 16.91 7.87
C SER A 123 0.52 16.82 6.41
N VAL A 124 0.14 15.62 5.94
CA VAL A 124 -0.42 15.44 4.59
C VAL A 124 -1.75 16.18 4.47
N ALA A 125 -2.63 16.09 5.47
CA ALA A 125 -3.91 16.76 5.46
C ALA A 125 -3.78 18.29 5.38
N GLU A 126 -2.87 18.88 6.16
CA GLU A 126 -2.62 20.33 6.17
C GLU A 126 -2.08 20.85 4.84
N LEU A 127 -1.24 20.05 4.16
CA LEU A 127 -0.53 20.45 2.94
C LEU A 127 -1.22 20.01 1.64
N SER A 128 -2.24 19.15 1.71
CA SER A 128 -2.85 18.57 0.50
C SER A 128 -3.47 19.62 -0.40
N ALA A 129 -3.37 19.41 -1.71
CA ALA A 129 -4.06 20.22 -2.71
C ALA A 129 -5.58 19.97 -2.74
N ALA A 130 -6.05 18.82 -2.26
CA ALA A 130 -7.46 18.47 -2.21
C ALA A 130 -8.17 19.12 -1.01
N ALA A 131 -9.21 19.91 -1.28
CA ALA A 131 -9.96 20.62 -0.24
C ALA A 131 -10.66 19.65 0.74
N SER A 132 -11.15 18.51 0.24
CA SER A 132 -11.79 17.46 1.03
C SER A 132 -10.85 16.86 2.07
N ILE A 133 -9.56 16.70 1.73
CA ILE A 133 -8.53 16.19 2.61
C ILE A 133 -8.12 17.24 3.65
N ARG A 134 -7.94 18.51 3.25
CA ARG A 134 -7.66 19.62 4.20
C ARG A 134 -8.77 19.80 5.24
N ALA A 135 -10.02 19.59 4.83
CA ALA A 135 -11.17 19.68 5.73
C ALA A 135 -11.12 18.66 6.89
N LEU A 136 -10.29 17.61 6.83
CA LEU A 136 -10.15 16.63 7.92
C LEU A 136 -9.46 17.19 9.17
N VAL A 137 -8.69 18.27 9.05
CA VAL A 137 -7.90 18.86 10.14
C VAL A 137 -8.24 20.33 10.40
N THR A 138 -9.23 20.85 9.68
CA THR A 138 -9.75 22.21 9.89
C THR A 138 -10.89 22.14 10.92
N PRO A 139 -10.97 23.06 11.90
CA PRO A 139 -12.03 23.07 12.92
C PRO A 139 -13.44 23.28 12.38
#